data_AF-A0A2D2DE74-F1
#
_entry.id   AF-A0A2D2DE74-F1
#
_cell.length_a   1.000
_cell.length_b   1.000
_cell.length_c   1.000
_cell.angle_alpha   90.00
_cell.angle_beta   90.00
_cell.angle_gamma   90.00
#
_symmetry.space_group_name_H-M   'P 1'
#
loop_
_entity.id
_entity.type
_entity.pdbx_description
1 polymer ?
#
loop_
_entity_poly.entity_id
_entity_poly.type
_entity_poly.pdbx_seq_one_letter_code
_entity_poly.pdbx_strand_id
1 'polypeptide(L)' 'MANGKIELKIAESDLEEDPDCDPEEDSPVAYLSLPDHPAENTPGCVKKTLRLSDLVDYEGADIYMDFDAAGRLIGIEILA' A
#
# COMPACT_ATOMS: atom_id res chain seq x y z
N MET A 1 14.53 17.95 -5.53
CA MET A 1 14.36 17.00 -6.63
C MET A 1 14.33 15.63 -5.98
N ALA A 2 13.14 15.01 -5.85
CA ALA A 2 13.03 13.69 -5.23
C ALA A 2 13.63 12.67 -6.20
N ASN A 3 14.80 12.12 -5.85
CA ASN A 3 15.50 11.08 -6.62
C ASN A 3 14.96 9.68 -6.29
N GLY A 4 13.73 9.57 -5.80
CA GLY A 4 13.17 8.30 -5.35
C GLY A 4 12.70 7.44 -6.51
N LYS A 5 12.89 6.14 -6.36
CA LYS A 5 12.42 5.11 -7.29
C LYS A 5 10.96 4.78 -6.95
N ILE A 6 10.15 4.50 -7.97
CA ILE A 6 8.83 3.89 -7.77
C ILE A 6 9.05 2.39 -7.67
N GLU A 7 8.52 1.76 -6.62
CA GLU A 7 8.69 0.34 -6.37
C GLU A 7 7.34 -0.33 -6.11
N LEU A 8 7.03 -1.36 -6.90
CA LEU A 8 5.85 -2.19 -6.72
C LEU A 8 6.26 -3.49 -6.03
N LYS A 9 5.55 -3.82 -4.94
CA LYS A 9 5.62 -5.11 -4.28
C LYS A 9 4.26 -5.77 -4.35
N ILE A 10 4.26 -7.06 -4.65
CA ILE A 10 3.08 -7.90 -4.59
C ILE A 10 3.35 -8.88 -3.45
N ALA A 11 2.53 -8.83 -2.41
CA ALA A 11 2.52 -9.88 -1.41
C ALA A 11 1.79 -11.07 -2.04
N GLU A 12 2.56 -12.08 -2.45
CA GLU A 12 2.00 -13.38 -2.76
C GLU A 12 1.71 -14.09 -1.44
N SER A 13 0.56 -14.76 -1.36
CA SER A 13 0.17 -15.59 -0.23
C SER A 13 1.15 -16.75 -0.11
N ASP A 14 2.22 -16.58 0.68
CA ASP A 14 3.16 -17.66 0.94
C ASP A 14 2.57 -18.59 2.00
N LEU A 15 1.85 -19.62 1.53
CA LEU A 15 1.23 -20.65 2.36
C LEU A 15 2.24 -21.44 3.23
N GLU A 16 3.54 -21.33 2.95
CA GLU A 16 4.59 -21.90 3.82
C GLU A 16 4.90 -21.00 5.03
N GLU A 17 4.75 -19.67 4.91
CA GLU A 17 4.98 -18.71 6.00
C GLU A 17 3.72 -18.46 6.85
N ASP A 18 2.54 -18.57 6.25
CA ASP A 18 1.25 -18.47 6.95
C ASP A 18 0.32 -19.65 6.59
N PRO A 19 0.31 -20.73 7.41
CA PRO A 19 -0.52 -21.90 7.15
C PRO A 19 -2.02 -21.65 7.35
N ASP A 20 -2.39 -20.51 7.96
CA ASP A 20 -3.77 -20.11 8.18
C ASP A 20 -4.27 -19.16 7.07
N CYS A 21 -3.42 -18.77 6.11
CA CYS A 21 -3.81 -17.92 5.00
C CYS A 21 -4.85 -18.61 4.11
N ASP A 22 -6.03 -17.99 3.99
CA ASP A 22 -7.10 -18.46 3.12
C ASP A 22 -7.05 -17.66 1.81
N PRO A 23 -6.64 -18.25 0.67
CA PRO A 23 -6.57 -17.53 -0.60
C PRO A 23 -7.93 -17.05 -1.12
N GLU A 24 -9.05 -17.49 -0.53
CA GLU A 24 -10.39 -16.97 -0.81
C GLU A 24 -10.79 -15.79 0.09
N GLU A 25 -10.19 -15.63 1.27
CA GLU A 25 -10.47 -14.51 2.20
C GLU A 25 -9.34 -13.45 2.24
N ASP A 26 -8.09 -13.89 2.10
CA ASP A 26 -6.88 -13.07 2.10
C ASP A 26 -6.49 -12.68 0.68
N SER A 27 -7.10 -11.58 0.23
CA SER A 27 -6.84 -11.03 -1.10
C SER A 27 -5.37 -10.60 -1.27
N PRO A 28 -4.75 -10.87 -2.42
CA PRO A 28 -3.38 -10.47 -2.67
C PRO A 28 -3.24 -8.95 -2.56
N VAL A 29 -2.29 -8.51 -1.74
CA VAL A 29 -2.04 -7.09 -1.49
C VAL A 29 -0.89 -6.62 -2.36
N ALA A 30 -1.14 -5.61 -3.18
CA ALA A 30 -0.09 -4.91 -3.90
C ALA A 30 0.19 -3.56 -3.24
N TYR A 31 1.46 -3.27 -2.99
CA TYR A 31 1.91 -1.99 -2.43
C TYR A 31 2.87 -1.27 -3.38
N LEU A 32 2.57 -0.02 -3.67
CA LEU A 32 3.39 0.88 -4.48
C LEU A 32 4.04 1.94 -3.60
N SER A 33 5.36 1.84 -3.42
CA SER A 33 6.16 2.88 -2.78
C SER A 33 6.46 4.00 -3.78
N LEU A 34 6.14 5.24 -3.41
CA LEU A 34 6.39 6.43 -4.23
C LEU A 34 7.75 7.07 -3.91
N PRO A 35 8.27 7.99 -4.75
CA PRO A 35 9.62 8.53 -4.58
C PRO A 35 9.92 9.19 -3.23
N ASP A 36 8.90 9.71 -2.56
CA ASP A 36 9.04 10.35 -1.25
C ASP A 36 8.90 9.36 -0.08
N HIS A 37 8.64 8.08 -0.36
CA HIS A 37 8.60 7.03 0.64
C HIS A 37 9.99 6.87 1.26
N PRO A 38 10.15 7.05 2.59
CA PRO A 38 11.40 6.72 3.24
C PRO A 38 11.57 5.21 3.11
N ALA A 39 12.71 4.75 2.59
CA ALA A 39 12.97 3.36 2.23
C ALA A 39 12.42 2.31 3.23
N GLU A 40 12.26 1.08 2.74
CA GLU A 40 11.71 -0.06 3.50
C GLU A 40 12.22 -0.12 4.94
N ASN A 41 11.34 -0.53 5.86
CA ASN A 41 11.63 -0.63 7.30
C ASN A 41 11.87 0.72 7.99
N THR A 42 11.11 1.75 7.61
CA THR A 42 11.00 3.00 8.38
C THR A 42 9.67 3.02 9.16
N PRO A 43 9.64 2.53 10.42
CA PRO A 43 8.40 2.48 11.21
C PRO A 43 7.77 3.85 11.36
N GLY A 44 6.45 3.91 11.19
CA GLY A 44 5.67 5.13 11.39
C GLY A 44 5.92 6.24 10.37
N CYS A 45 6.42 5.91 9.18
CA CYS A 45 6.52 6.87 8.07
C CYS A 45 5.13 7.35 7.60
N VAL A 46 4.15 6.44 7.56
CA VAL A 46 2.75 6.73 7.31
C VAL A 46 2.14 7.42 8.52
N LYS A 47 1.55 8.60 8.31
CA LYS A 47 0.84 9.39 9.32
C LYS A 47 -0.67 9.43 9.12
N LYS A 48 -1.11 9.16 7.90
CA LYS A 48 -2.53 9.14 7.55
C LYS A 48 -2.74 8.22 6.36
N THR A 49 -3.80 7.44 6.42
CA THR A 49 -4.26 6.61 5.30
C THR A 49 -5.67 7.05 4.91
N LEU A 50 -5.95 7.12 3.61
CA LEU A 50 -7.27 7.43 3.07
C LEU A 50 -7.68 6.37 2.05
N ARG A 51 -8.90 5.87 2.16
CA ARG A 51 -9.51 5.01 1.15
C ARG A 51 -10.02 5.88 -0.01
N LEU A 52 -9.76 5.47 -1.25
CA LEU A 52 -10.15 6.25 -2.44
C LEU A 52 -11.67 6.41 -2.53
N SER A 53 -12.42 5.34 -2.27
CA SER A 53 -13.88 5.31 -2.36
C SER A 53 -14.58 6.21 -1.31
N ASP A 54 -13.88 6.62 -0.25
CA ASP A 54 -14.41 7.60 0.71
C ASP A 54 -14.33 9.04 0.18
N LEU A 55 -13.54 9.27 -0.88
CA LEU A 55 -13.29 10.59 -1.44
C LEU A 55 -14.03 10.84 -2.75
N VAL A 56 -14.19 9.80 -3.56
CA VAL A 56 -14.79 9.87 -4.90
C VAL A 56 -15.60 8.60 -5.17
N ASP A 57 -16.63 8.75 -6.01
CA ASP A 57 -17.37 7.60 -6.54
C ASP A 57 -16.45 6.85 -7.52
N TYR A 58 -15.96 5.70 -7.08
CA TYR A 58 -14.98 4.89 -7.79
C TYR A 58 -15.37 3.41 -7.70
N GLU A 59 -15.49 2.77 -8.87
CA GLU A 59 -15.69 1.34 -9.00
C GLU A 59 -14.38 0.67 -9.42
N GLY A 60 -13.88 -0.27 -8.61
CA GLY A 60 -12.65 -1.00 -8.87
C GLY A 60 -12.06 -1.64 -7.62
N ALA A 61 -10.78 -2.01 -7.70
CA ALA A 61 -10.00 -2.52 -6.57
C ALA A 61 -10.02 -1.55 -5.39
N ASP A 62 -9.98 -2.06 -4.16
CA ASP A 62 -9.93 -1.20 -2.98
C ASP A 62 -8.55 -0.53 -2.88
N ILE A 63 -8.53 0.81 -2.89
CA ILE A 63 -7.28 1.58 -2.94
C ILE A 63 -7.15 2.41 -1.68
N TYR A 64 -6.05 2.21 -0.96
CA TYR A 64 -5.65 3.00 0.19
C TYR A 64 -4.42 3.84 -0.15
N MET A 65 -4.44 5.09 0.30
CA MET A 65 -3.43 6.10 0.01
C MET A 65 -2.75 6.55 1.29
N ASP A 66 -1.43 6.34 1.37
CA ASP A 66 -0.63 6.62 2.55
C ASP A 66 0.10 7.96 2.43
N PHE A 67 -0.05 8.78 3.47
CA PHE A 67 0.51 10.12 3.55
C PHE A 67 1.51 10.26 4.69
N ASP A 68 2.58 11.02 4.45
CA ASP A 68 3.57 11.36 5.46
C ASP A 68 3.11 12.52 6.38
N ALA A 69 3.97 12.92 7.31
CA ALA A 69 3.71 14.04 8.24
C ALA A 69 3.54 15.40 7.55
N ALA A 70 4.07 15.56 6.34
CA ALA A 70 3.93 16.75 5.52
C ALA A 70 2.70 16.70 4.60
N GLY A 71 1.90 15.62 4.67
CA GLY A 71 0.73 15.41 3.82
C GLY A 71 1.07 15.02 2.39
N ARG A 72 2.28 14.51 2.13
CA ARG A 72 2.68 14.01 0.82
C ARG A 72 2.26 12.55 0.68
N LEU A 73 1.71 12.19 -0.48
CA LEU A 73 1.42 10.80 -0.81
C LEU A 73 2.75 10.06 -0.98
N ILE A 74 2.96 9.02 -0.17
CA ILE A 74 4.18 8.22 -0.15
C ILE A 74 3.94 6.76 -0.53
N GLY A 75 2.71 6.27 -0.42
CA GLY A 75 2.38 4.89 -0.74
C GLY A 75 0.95 4.69 -1.24
N ILE A 76 0.75 3.62 -1.99
CA ILE A 76 -0.57 3.17 -2.46
C ILE A 76 -0.69 1.68 -2.22
N GLU A 77 -1.70 1.26 -1.46
CA GLU A 77 -2.06 -0.14 -1.23
C GLU A 77 -3.31 -0.47 -2.06
N ILE A 78 -3.29 -1.63 -2.71
CA ILE A 78 -4.32 -2.09 -3.64
C ILE A 78 -4.74 -3.50 -3.20
N LEU A 79 -6.02 -3.66 -2.85
CA LEU A 79 -6.66 -4.94 -2.52
C LEU A 79 -7.65 -5.28 -3.64
N ALA A 80 -7.58 -6.48 -4.20
CA ALA A 80 -8.36 -6.90 -5.36
C ALA A 80 -9.22 -8.13 -5.08
#